data_AF-Q31AC5-F1
#
_entry.id   AF-Q31AC5-F1
#
_cell.length_a   1.000
_cell.length_b   1.000
_cell.length_c   1.000
_cell.angle_alpha   90.00
_cell.angle_beta   90.00
_cell.angle_gamma   90.00
#
_symmetry.space_group_name_H-M   'P 1'
#
loop_
_entity.id
_entity.type
_entity.pdbx_description
1 polymer ?
#
loop_
_entity_poly.entity_id
_entity_poly.type
_entity_poly.pdbx_seq_one_letter_code
_entity_poly.pdbx_strand_id
1 'polypeptide(L)'
;MKASKYKFFILLNLMILFNSFNQYLAQTKNNSIIKLFCIQSVKEEMMKAEMVYSEEIANETCECYYKEFTQTASHQDAKTKCKLETKESLNHNRKI
;
A
#
# COMPACT_ATOMS: atom_id res chain seq x y z
N MET A 1 12.97 39.22 -28.61
CA MET A 1 13.64 37.94 -28.27
C MET A 1 13.58 37.54 -26.78
N LYS A 2 13.58 38.46 -25.80
CA LYS A 2 13.57 38.13 -24.35
C LYS A 2 12.26 37.47 -23.84
N ALA A 3 11.09 37.89 -24.32
CA ALA A 3 9.79 37.36 -23.87
C ALA A 3 9.54 35.89 -24.26
N SER A 4 10.10 35.43 -25.39
CA SER A 4 9.97 34.04 -25.86
C SER A 4 10.71 33.04 -24.95
N LYS A 5 11.91 33.40 -24.50
CA LYS A 5 12.68 32.58 -23.56
C LYS A 5 11.95 32.41 -22.22
N TYR A 6 11.35 33.49 -21.69
CA TYR A 6 10.61 33.43 -20.42
C TYR A 6 9.36 32.54 -20.51
N LYS A 7 8.61 32.62 -21.62
CA LYS A 7 7.48 31.71 -21.90
C LYS A 7 7.92 30.24 -22.00
N PHE A 8 9.07 29.98 -22.62
CA PHE A 8 9.63 28.63 -22.70
C PHE A 8 10.02 28.07 -21.33
N PHE A 9 10.63 28.89 -20.46
CA PHE A 9 10.96 28.52 -19.08
C PHE A 9 9.72 28.24 -18.23
N ILE A 10 8.63 28.99 -18.43
CA ILE A 10 7.35 28.74 -17.75
C ILE A 10 6.74 27.41 -18.23
N LEU A 11 6.74 27.14 -19.53
CA LEU A 11 6.24 25.88 -20.10
C LEU A 11 7.03 24.67 -19.60
N LEU A 12 8.36 24.78 -19.53
CA LEU A 12 9.20 23.71 -19.02
C LEU A 12 8.92 23.41 -17.53
N ASN A 13 8.75 24.45 -16.71
CA ASN A 13 8.37 24.28 -15.30
C ASN A 13 6.98 23.65 -15.14
N LEU A 14 6.01 24.04 -15.97
CA LEU A 14 4.68 23.42 -15.99
C LEU A 14 4.73 21.93 -16.34
N MET A 15 5.56 21.53 -17.30
CA MET A 15 5.75 20.12 -17.68
C MET A 15 6.37 19.30 -16.54
N ILE A 16 7.35 19.86 -15.83
CA ILE A 16 7.96 19.22 -14.65
C ILE A 16 6.92 19.03 -13.54
N LEU A 17 6.09 20.06 -13.29
CA LEU A 17 5.02 19.99 -12.31
C LEU A 17 3.98 18.91 -12.68
N PHE A 18 3.53 18.87 -13.93
CA PHE A 18 2.58 17.87 -14.42
C PHE A 18 3.11 16.43 -14.28
N ASN A 19 4.40 16.20 -14.53
CA ASN A 19 5.02 14.89 -14.32
C ASN A 19 5.02 14.47 -12.85
N SER A 20 5.28 15.40 -11.92
CA SER A 20 5.21 15.10 -10.48
C SER A 20 3.79 14.74 -10.02
N PHE A 21 2.77 15.42 -10.56
CA PHE A 21 1.37 15.10 -10.31
C PHE A 21 0.97 13.71 -10.85
N ASN A 22 1.44 13.34 -12.05
CA ASN A 22 1.19 12.01 -12.61
C ASN A 22 1.83 10.90 -11.77
N GLN A 23 3.04 11.10 -11.28
CA GLN A 23 3.72 10.14 -10.40
C GLN A 23 2.98 9.99 -9.07
N TYR A 24 2.54 11.10 -8.47
CA TYR A 24 1.73 11.07 -7.25
C TYR A 24 0.41 10.32 -7.47
N LEU A 25 -0.32 10.61 -8.55
CA LEU A 25 -1.60 9.97 -8.87
C LEU A 25 -1.43 8.47 -9.14
N ALA A 26 -0.36 8.08 -9.83
CA ALA A 26 0.01 6.68 -10.04
C ALA A 26 0.34 5.98 -8.72
N GLN A 27 1.07 6.64 -7.83
CA GLN A 27 1.37 6.14 -6.49
C GLN A 27 0.10 5.97 -5.65
N THR A 28 -0.80 6.97 -5.61
CA THR A 28 -2.08 6.87 -4.89
C THR A 28 -2.95 5.74 -5.44
N LYS A 29 -3.02 5.59 -6.77
CA LYS A 29 -3.78 4.52 -7.42
C LYS A 29 -3.18 3.15 -7.10
N ASN A 30 -1.87 2.99 -7.21
CA ASN A 30 -1.20 1.74 -6.84
C ASN A 30 -1.43 1.39 -5.36
N ASN A 31 -1.39 2.37 -4.46
CA ASN A 31 -1.66 2.16 -3.04
C ASN A 31 -3.10 1.70 -2.78
N SER A 32 -4.09 2.24 -3.51
CA SER A 32 -5.49 1.79 -3.41
C SER A 32 -5.70 0.35 -3.92
N ILE A 33 -5.04 -0.02 -5.02
CA ILE A 33 -5.12 -1.36 -5.60
C ILE A 33 -4.45 -2.38 -4.67
N ILE A 34 -3.26 -2.08 -4.16
CA ILE A 34 -2.51 -2.93 -3.23
C ILE A 34 -3.32 -3.17 -1.95
N LYS A 35 -3.97 -2.14 -1.40
CA LYS A 35 -4.85 -2.29 -0.23
C LYS A 35 -6.02 -3.23 -0.51
N LEU A 36 -6.70 -3.06 -1.65
CA LEU A 36 -7.82 -3.91 -2.04
C LEU A 36 -7.41 -5.39 -2.15
N PHE A 37 -6.30 -5.66 -2.86
CA PHE A 37 -5.77 -7.01 -3.02
C PHE A 37 -5.31 -7.62 -1.70
N CYS A 38 -4.73 -6.83 -0.80
CA CYS A 38 -4.35 -7.31 0.51
C CYS A 38 -5.57 -7.82 1.30
N ILE A 39 -6.62 -7.00 1.42
CA ILE A 39 -7.84 -7.37 2.16
C ILE A 39 -8.48 -8.63 1.58
N GLN A 40 -8.60 -8.72 0.25
CA GLN A 40 -9.11 -9.92 -0.42
C GLN A 40 -8.26 -11.15 -0.14
N SER A 41 -6.93 -11.02 -0.20
CA SER A 41 -6.01 -12.12 0.08
C SER A 41 -6.12 -12.60 1.52
N VAL A 42 -6.18 -11.69 2.50
CA VAL A 42 -6.36 -12.06 3.91
C VAL A 42 -7.70 -12.75 4.13
N LYS A 43 -8.78 -12.22 3.54
CA LYS A 43 -10.10 -12.85 3.60
C LYS A 43 -10.07 -14.29 3.05
N GLU A 44 -9.46 -14.51 1.89
CA GLU A 44 -9.31 -15.86 1.33
C GLU A 44 -8.54 -16.80 2.26
N GLU A 45 -7.41 -16.35 2.82
CA GLU A 45 -6.62 -17.17 3.73
C GLU A 45 -7.37 -17.49 5.04
N MET A 46 -8.14 -16.55 5.58
CA MET A 46 -9.01 -16.79 6.74
C MET A 46 -10.09 -17.83 6.42
N MET A 47 -10.73 -17.72 5.25
CA MET A 47 -11.74 -18.70 4.82
C MET A 47 -11.13 -20.09 4.61
N LYS A 48 -9.93 -20.18 4.01
CA LYS A 48 -9.18 -21.45 3.87
C LYS A 48 -8.81 -22.06 5.23
N ALA A 49 -8.63 -21.23 6.25
CA ALA A 49 -8.35 -21.67 7.61
C ALA A 49 -9.62 -21.93 8.45
N GLU A 50 -10.80 -21.97 7.83
CA GLU A 50 -12.10 -22.13 8.49
C GLU A 50 -12.36 -21.09 9.60
N MET A 51 -11.77 -19.91 9.45
CA MET A 51 -11.96 -18.79 10.38
C MET A 51 -13.07 -17.86 9.88
N VAL A 52 -13.88 -17.36 10.81
CA VAL A 52 -14.80 -16.25 10.51
C VAL A 52 -13.98 -15.03 10.11
N TYR A 53 -14.33 -14.43 8.98
CA TYR A 53 -13.68 -13.22 8.52
C TYR A 53 -13.82 -12.11 9.57
N SER A 54 -12.69 -11.50 9.93
CA SER A 54 -12.63 -10.31 10.78
C SER A 54 -12.02 -9.18 9.97
N GLU A 55 -12.80 -8.12 9.78
CA GLU A 55 -12.36 -6.91 9.09
C GLU A 55 -11.23 -6.22 9.86
N GLU A 56 -11.29 -6.24 11.20
CA GLU A 56 -10.26 -5.69 12.07
C GLU A 56 -8.91 -6.37 11.84
N ILE A 57 -8.87 -7.71 11.89
CA ILE A 57 -7.64 -8.48 11.64
C ILE A 57 -7.14 -8.23 10.22
N ALA A 58 -8.04 -8.20 9.23
CA ALA A 58 -7.65 -7.93 7.85
C ALA A 58 -7.04 -6.53 7.68
N ASN A 59 -7.61 -5.52 8.33
CA ASN A 59 -7.08 -4.15 8.31
C ASN A 59 -5.71 -4.08 9.00
N GLU A 60 -5.55 -4.64 10.19
CA GLU A 60 -4.27 -4.68 10.90
C GLU A 60 -3.17 -5.37 10.08
N THR A 61 -3.46 -6.57 9.54
CA THR A 61 -2.51 -7.30 8.69
C THR A 61 -2.12 -6.47 7.46
N CYS A 62 -3.09 -5.80 6.83
CA CYS A 62 -2.84 -5.01 5.62
C CYS A 62 -2.15 -3.67 5.89
N GLU A 63 -2.38 -3.05 7.04
CA GLU A 63 -1.63 -1.88 7.49
C GLU A 63 -0.17 -2.23 7.76
N CYS A 64 0.09 -3.34 8.45
CA CYS A 64 1.43 -3.86 8.61
C CYS A 64 2.09 -4.08 7.24
N TYR A 65 1.42 -4.81 6.35
CA TYR A 65 1.97 -5.14 5.04
C TYR A 65 2.30 -3.88 4.23
N TYR A 66 1.42 -2.90 4.23
CA TYR A 66 1.62 -1.66 3.49
C TYR A 66 2.78 -0.82 4.07
N LYS A 67 2.89 -0.76 5.40
CA LYS A 67 3.98 -0.08 6.10
C LYS A 67 5.33 -0.72 5.74
N GLU A 68 5.43 -2.03 5.83
CA GLU A 68 6.67 -2.77 5.53
C GLU A 68 7.01 -2.73 4.04
N PHE A 69 6.01 -2.83 3.15
CA PHE A 69 6.23 -2.71 1.72
C PHE A 69 6.73 -1.32 1.34
N THR A 70 6.22 -0.26 1.97
CA THR A 70 6.69 1.11 1.73
C THR A 70 8.14 1.31 2.18
N GLN A 71 8.58 0.59 3.22
CA GLN A 71 9.94 0.69 3.75
C GLN A 71 10.95 -0.18 2.99
N THR A 72 10.56 -1.40 2.63
CA THR A 72 11.47 -2.41 2.07
C THR A 72 11.35 -2.57 0.56
N ALA A 73 10.26 -2.09 -0.04
CA ALA A 73 9.86 -2.35 -1.43
C ALA A 73 9.78 -3.86 -1.79
N SER A 74 9.69 -4.74 -0.78
CA SER A 74 9.71 -6.19 -0.94
C SER A 74 8.39 -6.80 -0.47
N HIS A 75 7.68 -7.41 -1.41
CA HIS A 75 6.43 -8.12 -1.12
C HIS A 75 6.65 -9.33 -0.21
N GLN A 76 7.74 -10.08 -0.39
CA GLN A 76 8.01 -11.28 0.39
C GLN A 76 8.36 -10.95 1.84
N ASP A 77 9.14 -9.90 2.06
CA ASP A 77 9.54 -9.51 3.41
C ASP A 77 8.34 -8.96 4.19
N ALA A 78 7.57 -8.06 3.58
CA ALA A 78 6.34 -7.53 4.16
C ALA A 78 5.34 -8.65 4.48
N LYS A 79 5.13 -9.61 3.56
CA LYS A 79 4.24 -10.74 3.78
C LYS A 79 4.71 -11.64 4.93
N THR A 80 6.00 -11.97 4.97
CA THR A 80 6.57 -12.86 5.98
C THR A 80 6.42 -12.27 7.37
N LYS A 81 6.81 -10.99 7.53
CA LYS A 81 6.71 -10.29 8.82
C LYS A 81 5.27 -10.14 9.28
N CYS A 82 4.39 -9.61 8.44
CA CYS A 82 3.02 -9.32 8.86
C CYS A 82 2.18 -10.57 9.08
N LYS A 83 2.51 -11.69 8.41
CA LYS A 83 1.93 -13.00 8.71
C LYS A 83 2.32 -13.50 10.11
N LEU A 84 3.56 -13.27 10.55
CA LEU A 84 4.01 -13.63 11.89
C LEU A 84 3.30 -12.78 12.95
N GLU A 85 3.25 -11.46 12.77
CA GLU A 85 2.56 -10.54 13.69
C GLU A 85 1.06 -10.88 13.82
N THR A 86 0.39 -11.18 12.70
CA THR A 86 -1.02 -11.60 12.70
C THR A 86 -1.22 -12.93 13.45
N LYS A 87 -0.27 -13.86 13.34
CA LYS A 87 -0.34 -15.13 14.08
C LYS A 87 -0.19 -14.90 15.59
N GLU A 88 0.67 -13.97 15.99
CA GLU A 88 0.85 -13.57 17.39
C GLU A 88 -0.42 -12.93 17.95
N SER A 89 -1.05 -12.00 17.20
CA SER A 89 -2.29 -11.36 17.63
C SER A 89 -3.45 -12.36 17.77
N LEU A 90 -3.61 -13.28 16.82
CA LEU A 90 -4.59 -14.36 16.90
C LEU A 90 -4.38 -15.29 18.10
N ASN A 91 -3.13 -15.63 18.41
CA ASN A 91 -2.81 -16.47 19.57
C ASN A 91 -3.04 -15.74 20.90
N HIS A 92 -2.86 -14.43 20.93
CA HIS A 92 -3.19 -13.61 22.09
C HIS A 92 -4.70 -13.55 22.32
N ASN A 93 -5.48 -13.29 21.25
CA ASN A 93 -6.94 -13.19 21.31
C ASN A 93 -7.63 -14.53 21.61
N ARG A 94 -7.02 -15.68 21.29
CA ARG A 94 -7.51 -17.02 21.68
C ARG A 94 -7.28 -17.40 23.15
N LYS A 95 -6.38 -16.69 23.86
CA LYS A 95 -6.04 -16.98 25.27
C LYS A 95 -6.93 -16.24 26.27
N ILE A 96 -7.88 -15.44 25.78
CA ILE A 96 -8.92 -14.74 26.53
C ILE A 96 -10.24 -15.46 26.26
#